data_AF-A0A6N6KN06-F1
#
_entry.id   AF-A0A6N6KN06-F1
#
_cell.length_a   1.000
_cell.length_b   1.000
_cell.length_c   1.000
_cell.angle_alpha   90.00
_cell.angle_beta   90.00
_cell.angle_gamma   90.00
#
_symmetry.space_group_name_H-M   'P 1'
#
loop_
_entity.id
_entity.type
_entity.pdbx_description
1 polymer ?
#
loop_
_entity_poly.entity_id
_entity_poly.type
_entity_poly.pdbx_seq_one_letter_code
_entity_poly.pdbx_strand_id
1 'polypeptide(L)'
;MIRKDDLFDLVHSMSRSEKRYFKLNNSAQQGDKQYLKLFDILQKSSEYDESAILKSLEKGISNNRYNFLKNYLYNSILASLQQLYSKTGTGQLKGQLQKVKILYNKGLYRQSQKTLKRAKKLSLEFDDYLTLLEIIRLEKDLLSKEKDQTGFLEKSNLLHEEEQSYLLKLRQVNESNHLFSNVKYLYNTFGHPRSETELKRYEEIFDNSLFDLLDEKENPPHKVKVNLLVSRIIYNMCLYDHGNHHYFARQLLEHYQRHESKINQYPNDYLSAISYFLKSSAYLYKRHAFENAVEDIKSFEKSLPASKKNKSLSANIFFTTYYNELFFYLQNCHIKNCLGLLPEIEQGLETFQDQLNNTEKIYLTYLISLVHFGSGNFGESLEWFNHILNTFKPDSIPHVYLRIRLMLLINHFELGHTRLLEPLVISTYRYLLKKRKMYQYESAVIRFIRKLPQLTSQSQLDKLFIELLQELMEIVKDPFEYAGCAWFVFWLEGKEAGISLEKVFENKTPEKLGKRLK
;
A
#
# COMPACT_ATOMS: atom_id res chain seq x y z
N MET A 1 26.33 -2.58 23.38
CA MET A 1 27.30 -2.33 22.29
C MET A 1 26.48 -2.27 21.01
N ILE A 2 26.50 -1.15 20.30
CA ILE A 2 25.80 -0.99 19.00
C ILE A 2 26.47 -1.95 18.01
N ARG A 3 25.71 -2.68 17.17
CA ARG A 3 26.32 -3.53 16.14
C ARG A 3 27.10 -2.64 15.17
N LYS A 4 28.02 -3.23 14.41
CA LYS A 4 28.93 -2.45 13.56
C LYS A 4 28.16 -1.53 12.59
N ASP A 5 27.00 -1.98 12.10
CA ASP A 5 26.32 -1.37 10.96
C ASP A 5 25.09 -0.50 11.35
N ASP A 6 24.58 -0.62 12.60
CA ASP A 6 23.34 0.06 13.01
C ASP A 6 23.40 1.60 12.84
N LEU A 7 24.57 2.19 13.05
CA LEU A 7 24.78 3.63 12.85
C LEU A 7 24.76 4.01 11.36
N PHE A 8 25.32 3.15 10.51
CA PHE A 8 25.32 3.35 9.07
C PHE A 8 23.88 3.27 8.52
N ASP A 9 23.11 2.30 8.98
CA ASP A 9 21.70 2.13 8.64
C ASP A 9 20.87 3.34 9.10
N LEU A 10 21.10 3.82 10.33
CA LEU A 10 20.43 5.02 10.84
C LEU A 10 20.76 6.25 9.98
N VAL A 11 22.02 6.49 9.64
CA VAL A 11 22.40 7.62 8.78
C VAL A 11 21.77 7.50 7.39
N HIS A 12 21.67 6.31 6.82
CA HIS A 12 21.10 6.09 5.49
C HIS A 12 19.57 6.14 5.45
N SER A 13 18.90 5.70 6.52
CA SER A 13 17.44 5.80 6.64
C SER A 13 16.93 7.23 6.79
N MET A 14 17.77 8.17 7.24
CA MET A 14 17.38 9.58 7.38
C MET A 14 17.11 10.24 6.01
N SER A 15 16.00 10.94 5.94
CA SER A 15 15.64 11.83 4.83
C SER A 15 16.58 13.03 4.72
N ARG A 16 16.59 13.69 3.55
CA ARG A 16 17.41 14.91 3.32
C ARG A 16 17.08 16.03 4.33
N SER A 17 15.81 16.18 4.71
CA SER A 17 15.36 17.17 5.70
C SER A 17 15.85 16.84 7.11
N GLU A 18 15.81 15.57 7.51
CA GLU A 18 16.32 15.10 8.80
C GLU A 18 17.83 15.26 8.91
N LYS A 19 18.58 14.90 7.85
CA LYS A 19 20.04 15.11 7.77
C LYS A 19 20.38 16.60 7.92
N ARG A 20 19.64 17.47 7.23
CA ARG A 20 19.80 18.94 7.35
C ARG A 20 19.49 19.43 8.76
N TYR A 21 18.39 18.97 9.36
CA TYR A 21 18.01 19.35 10.72
C TYR A 21 19.07 18.94 11.74
N PHE A 22 19.56 17.69 11.67
CA PHE A 22 20.63 17.20 12.53
C PHE A 22 21.89 18.08 12.42
N LYS A 23 22.37 18.33 11.20
CA LYS A 23 23.56 19.18 10.99
C LYS A 23 23.35 20.59 11.54
N LEU A 24 22.21 21.23 11.26
CA LEU A 24 21.96 22.60 11.69
C LEU A 24 21.91 22.71 13.22
N ASN A 25 21.21 21.79 13.88
CA ASN A 25 21.01 21.81 15.33
C ASN A 25 22.32 21.52 16.11
N ASN A 26 23.20 20.68 15.54
CA ASN A 26 24.46 20.28 16.18
C ASN A 26 25.66 21.16 15.76
N SER A 27 25.59 21.83 14.60
CA SER A 27 26.65 22.74 14.15
C SER A 27 26.82 23.98 15.04
N ALA A 28 25.74 24.41 15.70
CA ALA A 28 25.67 25.55 16.60
C ALA A 28 26.14 25.25 18.03
N GLN A 29 26.32 23.98 18.40
CA GLN A 29 26.77 23.59 19.74
C GLN A 29 28.30 23.67 19.86
N GLN A 30 28.79 24.07 21.04
CA GLN A 30 30.22 24.05 21.36
C GLN A 30 30.68 22.62 21.71
N GLY A 31 31.81 22.18 21.17
CA GLY A 31 32.38 20.85 21.44
C GLY A 31 33.14 20.25 20.28
N ASP A 32 33.66 19.04 20.47
CA ASP A 32 34.38 18.27 19.45
C ASP A 32 33.46 17.93 18.27
N LYS A 33 33.82 18.36 17.06
CA LYS A 33 33.05 18.15 15.83
C LYS A 33 33.48 16.89 15.05
N GLN A 34 34.38 16.07 15.58
CA GLN A 34 34.81 14.82 14.93
C GLN A 34 33.64 13.87 14.65
N TYR A 35 32.59 13.86 15.48
CA TYR A 35 31.39 13.04 15.21
C TYR A 35 30.59 13.55 14.00
N LEU A 36 30.63 14.85 13.69
CA LEU A 36 30.01 15.40 12.47
C LEU A 36 30.81 15.01 11.22
N LYS A 37 32.15 14.92 11.33
CA LYS A 37 32.98 14.37 10.24
C LYS A 37 32.65 12.90 9.99
N LEU A 38 32.50 12.11 11.06
CA LEU A 38 32.04 10.71 10.95
C LEU A 38 30.67 10.63 10.28
N PHE A 39 29.73 11.50 10.62
CA PHE A 39 28.42 11.57 9.96
C PHE A 39 28.56 11.84 8.44
N ASP A 40 29.40 12.78 8.05
CA ASP A 40 29.63 13.12 6.65
C ASP A 40 30.28 11.99 5.85
N ILE A 41 31.21 11.26 6.47
CA ILE A 41 31.83 10.07 5.89
C ILE A 41 30.75 9.00 5.67
N LEU A 42 30.01 8.64 6.73
CA LEU A 42 28.96 7.63 6.67
C LEU A 42 27.88 8.00 5.64
N GLN A 43 27.47 9.26 5.57
CA GLN A 43 26.46 9.72 4.60
C GLN A 43 26.90 9.52 3.13
N LYS A 44 28.22 9.56 2.85
CA LYS A 44 28.76 9.44 1.49
C LYS A 44 29.11 8.00 1.10
N SER A 45 29.36 7.14 2.08
CA SER A 45 29.73 5.75 1.83
C SER A 45 28.53 4.95 1.31
N SER A 46 28.71 4.23 0.20
CA SER A 46 27.67 3.34 -0.36
C SER A 46 27.52 2.04 0.43
N GLU A 47 28.58 1.59 1.09
CA GLU A 47 28.61 0.37 1.90
C GLU A 47 29.36 0.63 3.22
N TYR A 48 29.08 -0.20 4.24
CA TYR A 48 29.78 -0.12 5.51
C TYR A 48 31.14 -0.83 5.44
N ASP A 49 32.23 -0.05 5.45
CA ASP A 49 33.60 -0.55 5.64
C ASP A 49 34.27 0.21 6.79
N GLU A 50 34.35 -0.46 7.95
CA GLU A 50 34.96 0.10 9.16
C GLU A 50 36.42 0.51 8.96
N SER A 51 37.17 -0.24 8.15
CA SER A 51 38.59 0.03 7.90
C SER A 51 38.77 1.29 7.03
N ALA A 52 37.91 1.48 6.04
CA ALA A 52 37.89 2.68 5.20
C ALA A 52 37.40 3.91 5.98
N ILE A 53 36.40 3.75 6.84
CA ILE A 53 35.90 4.82 7.73
C ILE A 53 37.00 5.27 8.71
N LEU A 54 37.72 4.34 9.33
CA LEU A 54 38.82 4.65 10.23
C LEU A 54 39.99 5.36 9.53
N LYS A 55 40.30 4.99 8.28
CA LYS A 55 41.34 5.66 7.47
C LYS A 55 40.96 7.08 7.05
N SER A 56 39.67 7.34 6.85
CA SER A 56 39.15 8.66 6.43
C SER A 56 38.92 9.60 7.61
N LEU A 57 38.75 9.07 8.82
CA LEU A 57 38.91 9.80 10.06
C LEU A 57 40.40 10.09 10.31
N GLU A 58 40.70 11.24 10.94
CA GLU A 58 42.07 11.77 11.13
C GLU A 58 43.11 10.71 11.53
N LYS A 59 44.33 10.80 10.97
CA LYS A 59 45.44 9.87 11.27
C LYS A 59 45.67 9.78 12.78
N GLY A 60 45.55 8.57 13.35
CA GLY A 60 45.88 8.27 14.74
C GLY A 60 44.69 8.16 15.72
N ILE A 61 43.44 8.17 15.24
CA ILE A 61 42.28 7.88 16.11
C ILE A 61 42.34 6.45 16.63
N SER A 62 42.32 6.29 17.95
CA SER A 62 42.26 4.97 18.59
C SER A 62 40.90 4.32 18.39
N ASN A 63 40.85 2.98 18.36
CA ASN A 63 39.58 2.23 18.30
C ASN A 63 38.61 2.62 19.43
N ASN A 64 39.13 2.94 20.62
CA ASN A 64 38.32 3.41 21.74
C ASN A 64 37.66 4.77 21.45
N ARG A 65 38.41 5.71 20.86
CA ARG A 65 37.87 7.02 20.46
C ARG A 65 36.85 6.87 19.34
N TYR A 66 37.10 6.01 18.36
CA TYR A 66 36.14 5.72 17.29
C TYR A 66 34.84 5.12 17.84
N ASN A 67 34.92 4.13 18.73
CA ASN A 67 33.74 3.56 19.39
C ASN A 67 32.96 4.60 20.20
N PHE A 68 33.66 5.49 20.90
CA PHE A 68 33.03 6.63 21.57
C PHE A 68 32.31 7.55 20.57
N LEU A 69 32.96 7.94 19.48
CA LEU A 69 32.38 8.80 18.44
C LEU A 69 31.16 8.15 17.77
N LYS A 70 31.19 6.83 17.52
CA LYS A 70 30.03 6.09 17.00
C LYS A 70 28.84 6.17 17.97
N ASN A 71 29.06 5.83 19.23
CA ASN A 71 28.00 5.86 20.24
C ASN A 71 27.46 7.28 20.47
N TYR A 72 28.35 8.27 20.49
CA TYR A 72 27.97 9.68 20.62
C TYR A 72 27.16 10.14 19.41
N LEU A 73 27.63 9.90 18.18
CA LEU A 73 26.92 10.27 16.96
C LEU A 73 25.53 9.62 16.91
N TYR A 74 25.44 8.32 17.20
CA TYR A 74 24.17 7.60 17.22
C TYR A 74 23.15 8.26 18.17
N ASN A 75 23.56 8.52 19.42
CA ASN A 75 22.69 9.16 20.40
C ASN A 75 22.35 10.61 20.04
N SER A 76 23.30 11.37 19.47
CA SER A 76 23.06 12.75 19.02
C SER A 76 22.09 12.81 17.84
N ILE A 77 22.16 11.85 16.91
CA ILE A 77 21.16 11.70 15.84
C ILE A 77 19.80 11.43 16.45
N LEU A 78 19.68 10.41 17.32
CA LEU A 78 18.40 10.07 17.95
C LEU A 78 17.82 11.23 18.76
N ALA A 79 18.63 11.96 19.54
CA ALA A 79 18.19 13.12 20.30
C ALA A 79 17.68 14.25 19.38
N SER A 80 18.38 14.50 18.26
CA SER A 80 17.97 15.49 17.28
C SER A 80 16.66 15.08 16.58
N LEU A 81 16.54 13.82 16.19
CA LEU A 81 15.31 13.29 15.61
C LEU A 81 14.16 13.34 16.62
N GLN A 82 14.38 12.98 17.87
CA GLN A 82 13.39 13.10 18.94
C GLN A 82 12.93 14.55 19.11
N GLN A 83 13.84 15.53 19.06
CA GLN A 83 13.49 16.94 19.13
C GLN A 83 12.69 17.39 17.90
N LEU A 84 13.06 16.94 16.70
CA LEU A 84 12.31 17.20 15.48
C LEU A 84 10.89 16.64 15.57
N TYR A 85 10.77 15.37 15.96
CA TYR A 85 9.49 14.68 16.08
C TYR A 85 8.67 15.15 17.29
N SER A 86 9.27 15.77 18.31
CA SER A 86 8.53 16.41 19.41
C SER A 86 7.54 17.49 18.93
N LYS A 87 7.76 18.04 17.73
CA LYS A 87 6.88 19.03 17.10
C LYS A 87 5.69 18.41 16.37
N THR A 88 5.67 17.09 16.16
CA THR A 88 4.51 16.36 15.62
C THR A 88 3.36 16.29 16.63
N GLY A 89 2.14 15.99 16.20
CA GLY A 89 0.99 15.90 17.11
C GLY A 89 1.19 14.94 18.28
N THR A 90 1.66 13.71 18.01
CA THR A 90 1.95 12.71 19.05
C THR A 90 3.16 13.08 19.92
N GLY A 91 4.19 13.68 19.33
CA GLY A 91 5.34 14.21 20.06
C GLY A 91 4.95 15.34 21.02
N GLN A 92 4.09 16.25 20.57
CA GLN A 92 3.54 17.33 21.38
C GLN A 92 2.72 16.76 22.53
N LEU A 93 1.86 15.77 22.28
CA LEU A 93 1.06 15.09 23.32
C LEU A 93 1.95 14.50 24.42
N LYS A 94 2.97 13.71 24.05
CA LYS A 94 3.95 13.15 25.01
C LYS A 94 4.66 14.24 25.80
N GLY A 95 5.07 15.32 25.14
CA GLY A 95 5.68 16.49 25.79
C GLY A 95 4.73 17.19 26.78
N GLN A 96 3.43 17.29 26.48
CA GLN A 96 2.43 17.83 27.41
C GLN A 96 2.28 16.94 28.64
N LEU A 97 2.21 15.62 28.49
CA LEU A 97 2.12 14.68 29.63
C LEU A 97 3.34 14.75 30.53
N GLN A 98 4.54 14.90 29.96
CA GLN A 98 5.75 15.14 30.76
C GLN A 98 5.65 16.44 31.55
N LYS A 99 5.18 17.53 30.93
CA LYS A 99 4.94 18.80 31.62
C LYS A 99 3.93 18.65 32.76
N VAL A 100 2.83 17.91 32.54
CA VAL A 100 1.84 17.60 33.59
C VAL A 100 2.51 16.92 34.78
N LYS A 101 3.30 15.86 34.54
CA LYS A 101 4.02 15.12 35.61
C LYS A 101 5.02 16.01 36.35
N ILE A 102 5.76 16.86 35.63
CA ILE A 102 6.70 17.82 36.24
C ILE A 102 5.96 18.80 37.16
N LEU A 103 4.88 19.42 36.65
CA LEU A 103 4.08 20.38 37.42
C LEU A 103 3.42 19.73 38.64
N TYR A 104 2.91 18.50 38.48
CA TYR A 104 2.36 17.70 39.57
C TYR A 104 3.40 17.46 40.66
N ASN A 105 4.59 16.97 40.30
CA ASN A 105 5.68 16.68 41.25
C ASN A 105 6.22 17.94 41.94
N LYS A 106 6.06 19.11 41.33
CA LYS A 106 6.40 20.41 41.93
C LYS A 106 5.26 21.00 42.80
N GLY A 107 4.15 20.29 42.98
CA GLY A 107 2.98 20.76 43.73
C GLY A 107 2.15 21.83 43.01
N LEU A 108 2.43 22.10 41.73
CA LEU A 108 1.74 23.12 40.92
C LEU A 108 0.45 22.56 40.29
N TYR A 109 -0.45 22.01 41.13
CA TYR A 109 -1.61 21.21 40.68
C TYR A 109 -2.55 21.95 39.72
N ARG A 110 -2.83 23.24 39.96
CA ARG A 110 -3.68 24.05 39.05
C ARG A 110 -3.07 24.21 37.65
N GLN A 111 -1.74 24.35 37.57
CA GLN A 111 -1.03 24.43 36.29
C GLN A 111 -0.99 23.06 35.60
N SER A 112 -0.81 21.99 36.39
CA SER A 112 -0.87 20.61 35.93
C SER A 112 -2.24 20.31 35.30
N GLN A 113 -3.34 20.62 35.99
CA GLN A 113 -4.71 20.42 35.49
C GLN A 113 -4.98 21.20 34.19
N LYS A 114 -4.55 22.46 34.08
CA LYS A 114 -4.69 23.25 32.85
C LYS A 114 -3.95 22.63 31.66
N THR A 115 -2.77 22.07 31.93
CA THR A 115 -1.94 21.40 30.92
C THR A 115 -2.55 20.06 30.51
N LEU A 116 -3.08 19.31 31.49
CA LEU A 116 -3.73 18.02 31.28
C LEU A 116 -5.00 18.14 30.43
N LYS A 117 -5.82 19.18 30.65
CA LYS A 117 -6.99 19.45 29.79
C LYS A 117 -6.62 19.64 28.31
N ARG A 118 -5.49 20.27 28.02
CA ARG A 118 -4.99 20.44 26.63
C ARG A 118 -4.53 19.10 26.06
N ALA A 119 -3.83 18.29 26.86
CA ALA A 119 -3.43 16.94 26.46
C ALA A 119 -4.66 16.07 26.16
N LYS A 120 -5.72 16.15 26.98
CA LYS A 120 -6.98 15.41 26.80
C LYS A 120 -7.64 15.77 25.47
N LYS A 121 -7.77 17.06 25.17
CA LYS A 121 -8.34 17.54 23.90
C LYS A 121 -7.58 16.98 22.69
N LEU A 122 -6.24 17.03 22.74
CA LEU A 122 -5.38 16.53 21.66
C LEU A 122 -5.46 15.00 21.52
N SER A 123 -5.54 14.27 22.64
CA SER A 123 -5.67 12.81 22.66
C SER A 123 -7.01 12.35 22.09
N LEU A 124 -8.10 13.08 22.38
CA LEU A 124 -9.42 12.84 21.77
C LEU A 124 -9.39 13.08 20.25
N GLU A 125 -8.75 14.16 19.79
CA GLU A 125 -8.61 14.46 18.35
C GLU A 125 -7.88 13.34 17.61
N PHE A 126 -6.90 12.70 18.25
CA PHE A 126 -6.12 11.62 17.65
C PHE A 126 -6.67 10.21 17.88
N ASP A 127 -7.80 10.06 18.59
CA ASP A 127 -8.33 8.76 19.00
C ASP A 127 -7.31 7.89 19.77
N ASP A 128 -6.41 8.52 20.55
CA ASP A 128 -5.40 7.82 21.34
C ASP A 128 -5.97 7.43 22.71
N TYR A 129 -6.76 6.36 22.71
CA TYR A 129 -7.46 5.87 23.90
C TYR A 129 -6.52 5.37 25.00
N LEU A 130 -5.33 4.87 24.64
CA LEU A 130 -4.33 4.46 25.63
C LEU A 130 -3.82 5.69 26.40
N THR A 131 -3.49 6.76 25.68
CA THR A 131 -3.11 8.03 26.32
C THR A 131 -4.27 8.63 27.12
N LEU A 132 -5.53 8.50 26.65
CA LEU A 132 -6.69 8.94 27.42
C LEU A 132 -6.83 8.23 28.77
N LEU A 133 -6.53 6.92 28.84
CA LEU A 133 -6.50 6.20 30.12
C LEU A 133 -5.38 6.70 31.05
N GLU A 134 -4.21 7.02 30.51
CA GLU A 134 -3.15 7.68 31.30
C GLU A 134 -3.61 9.05 31.82
N ILE A 135 -4.33 9.81 31.00
CA ILE A 135 -4.90 11.11 31.38
C ILE A 135 -5.93 10.95 32.50
N ILE A 136 -6.85 9.99 32.40
CA ILE A 136 -7.83 9.71 33.46
C ILE A 136 -7.13 9.37 34.78
N ARG A 137 -6.08 8.55 34.73
CA ARG A 137 -5.27 8.27 35.94
C ARG A 137 -4.71 9.55 36.55
N LEU A 138 -4.12 10.43 35.73
CA LEU A 138 -3.60 11.73 36.19
C LEU A 138 -4.70 12.68 36.69
N GLU A 139 -5.91 12.61 36.13
CA GLU A 139 -7.07 13.37 36.60
C GLU A 139 -7.52 12.88 37.99
N LYS A 140 -7.56 11.56 38.21
CA LYS A 140 -7.82 10.96 39.53
C LYS A 140 -6.73 11.34 40.55
N ASP A 141 -5.46 11.30 40.14
CA ASP A 141 -4.34 11.72 40.98
C ASP A 141 -4.44 13.20 41.39
N LEU A 142 -4.86 14.07 40.47
CA LEU A 142 -5.08 15.49 40.75
C LEU A 142 -6.32 15.72 41.63
N LEU A 143 -7.40 15.00 41.39
CA LEU A 143 -8.63 15.05 42.20
C LEU A 143 -8.33 14.73 43.66
N SER A 144 -7.47 13.74 43.93
CA SER A 144 -7.01 13.40 45.29
C SER A 144 -6.24 14.53 46.01
N LYS A 145 -5.78 15.55 45.28
CA LYS A 145 -5.03 16.71 45.81
C LYS A 145 -5.89 17.97 45.93
N GLU A 146 -7.16 17.93 45.52
CA GLU A 146 -8.07 19.07 45.66
C GLU A 146 -8.36 19.32 47.16
N LYS A 147 -8.21 20.58 47.59
CA LYS A 147 -8.52 20.99 48.98
C LYS A 147 -10.02 21.03 49.24
N ASP A 148 -10.80 21.36 48.20
CA ASP A 148 -12.25 21.37 48.25
C ASP A 148 -12.78 19.99 47.90
N GLN A 149 -13.48 19.37 48.86
CA GLN A 149 -14.05 18.02 48.72
C GLN A 149 -15.48 18.06 48.17
N THR A 150 -16.04 19.25 47.93
CA THR A 150 -17.39 19.40 47.36
C THR A 150 -17.47 18.74 45.99
N GLY A 151 -18.43 17.85 45.81
CA GLY A 151 -18.62 17.11 44.55
C GLY A 151 -17.53 16.07 44.23
N PHE A 152 -16.68 15.68 45.19
CA PHE A 152 -15.62 14.70 44.96
C PHE A 152 -16.16 13.37 44.41
N LEU A 153 -17.20 12.82 45.05
CA LEU A 153 -17.79 11.54 44.63
C LEU A 153 -18.37 11.62 43.21
N GLU A 154 -19.05 12.72 42.88
CA GLU A 154 -19.62 12.95 41.54
C GLU A 154 -18.50 13.02 40.49
N LYS A 155 -17.45 13.82 40.72
CA LYS A 155 -16.27 13.89 39.83
C LYS A 155 -15.59 12.53 39.68
N SER A 156 -15.46 11.77 40.78
CA SER A 156 -14.86 10.43 40.76
C SER A 156 -15.67 9.45 39.92
N ASN A 157 -17.00 9.47 40.04
CA ASN A 157 -17.89 8.62 39.26
C ASN A 157 -17.83 8.97 37.77
N LEU A 158 -17.84 10.27 37.41
CA LEU A 158 -17.67 10.71 36.03
C LEU A 158 -16.35 10.24 35.42
N LEU A 159 -15.24 10.34 36.16
CA LEU A 159 -13.94 9.84 35.70
C LEU A 159 -13.93 8.31 35.53
N HIS A 160 -14.69 7.58 36.34
CA HIS A 160 -14.83 6.13 36.20
C HIS A 160 -15.66 5.76 34.96
N GLU A 161 -16.76 6.45 34.70
CA GLU A 161 -17.58 6.25 33.50
C GLU A 161 -16.78 6.54 32.22
N GLU A 162 -16.02 7.64 32.20
CA GLU A 162 -15.12 7.96 31.10
C GLU A 162 -14.03 6.89 30.90
N GLU A 163 -13.45 6.37 31.99
CA GLU A 163 -12.49 5.26 31.94
C GLU A 163 -13.07 4.02 31.29
N GLN A 164 -14.28 3.61 31.68
CA GLN A 164 -14.96 2.45 31.08
C GLN A 164 -15.26 2.68 29.60
N SER A 165 -15.70 3.89 29.23
CA SER A 165 -15.94 4.25 27.82
C SER A 165 -14.66 4.16 26.99
N TYR A 166 -13.53 4.66 27.50
CA TYR A 166 -12.25 4.60 26.79
C TYR A 166 -11.69 3.17 26.72
N LEU A 167 -11.88 2.35 27.76
CA LEU A 167 -11.52 0.92 27.74
C LEU A 167 -12.30 0.17 26.65
N LEU A 168 -13.61 0.43 26.53
CA LEU A 168 -14.44 -0.15 25.48
C LEU A 168 -13.94 0.25 24.08
N LYS A 169 -13.70 1.54 23.85
CA LYS A 169 -13.18 2.03 22.55
C LYS A 169 -11.81 1.46 22.22
N LEU A 170 -10.92 1.33 23.21
CA LEU A 170 -9.62 0.68 23.03
C LEU A 170 -9.76 -0.79 22.64
N ARG A 171 -10.71 -1.51 23.27
CA ARG A 171 -11.03 -2.89 22.89
C ARG A 171 -11.50 -2.98 21.43
N GLN A 172 -12.46 -2.14 21.03
CA GLN A 172 -12.96 -2.08 19.65
C GLN A 172 -11.82 -1.81 18.65
N VAL A 173 -10.91 -0.88 18.97
CA VAL A 173 -9.73 -0.60 18.13
C VAL A 173 -8.87 -1.86 17.97
N ASN A 174 -8.56 -2.55 19.07
CA ASN A 174 -7.73 -3.76 19.04
C ASN A 174 -8.40 -4.90 18.24
N GLU A 175 -9.68 -5.15 18.49
CA GLU A 175 -10.45 -6.19 17.80
C GLU A 175 -10.57 -5.89 16.30
N SER A 176 -10.87 -4.64 15.92
CA SER A 176 -10.90 -4.24 14.51
C SER A 176 -9.54 -4.35 13.82
N ASN A 177 -8.44 -4.06 14.52
CA ASN A 177 -7.08 -4.23 13.98
C ASN A 177 -6.75 -5.71 13.75
N HIS A 178 -7.17 -6.59 14.67
CA HIS A 178 -7.00 -8.02 14.52
C HIS A 178 -7.80 -8.56 13.32
N LEU A 179 -9.08 -8.19 13.22
CA LEU A 179 -9.94 -8.54 12.09
C LEU A 179 -9.32 -8.07 10.76
N PHE A 180 -8.92 -6.81 10.68
CA PHE A 180 -8.29 -6.24 9.49
C PHE A 180 -7.01 -6.98 9.09
N SER A 181 -6.21 -7.42 10.07
CA SER A 181 -5.00 -8.20 9.84
C SER A 181 -5.32 -9.57 9.26
N ASN A 182 -6.36 -10.25 9.77
CA ASN A 182 -6.83 -11.53 9.25
C ASN A 182 -7.34 -11.40 7.80
N VAL A 183 -8.10 -10.34 7.51
CA VAL A 183 -8.60 -10.05 6.15
C VAL A 183 -7.43 -9.79 5.19
N LYS A 184 -6.44 -8.99 5.59
CA LYS A 184 -5.23 -8.76 4.78
C LYS A 184 -4.44 -10.03 4.56
N TYR A 185 -4.27 -10.85 5.59
CA TYR A 185 -3.58 -12.13 5.48
C TYR A 185 -4.28 -13.05 4.47
N LEU A 186 -5.61 -13.19 4.55
CA LEU A 186 -6.36 -13.99 3.58
C LEU A 186 -6.22 -13.45 2.16
N TYR A 187 -6.43 -12.14 1.97
CA TYR A 187 -6.32 -11.52 0.66
C TYR A 187 -4.93 -11.69 0.04
N ASN A 188 -3.86 -11.48 0.81
CA ASN A 188 -2.49 -11.59 0.31
C ASN A 188 -2.07 -13.05 0.06
N THR A 189 -2.62 -14.00 0.81
CA THR A 189 -2.23 -15.42 0.74
C THR A 189 -3.03 -16.17 -0.32
N PHE A 190 -4.35 -15.99 -0.32
CA PHE A 190 -5.28 -16.77 -1.15
C PHE A 190 -5.89 -15.93 -2.28
N GLY A 191 -6.06 -14.62 -2.08
CA GLY A 191 -6.73 -13.74 -3.05
C GLY A 191 -8.18 -14.13 -3.22
N HIS A 192 -8.63 -14.33 -4.46
CA HIS A 192 -9.99 -14.82 -4.72
C HIS A 192 -10.13 -16.28 -4.25
N PRO A 193 -11.23 -16.64 -3.56
CA PRO A 193 -11.48 -18.03 -3.20
C PRO A 193 -11.54 -18.89 -4.47
N ARG A 194 -11.03 -20.12 -4.40
CA ARG A 194 -10.95 -21.07 -5.52
C ARG A 194 -11.74 -22.36 -5.29
N SER A 195 -12.47 -22.40 -4.18
CA SER A 195 -13.34 -23.51 -3.78
C SER A 195 -14.37 -23.01 -2.79
N GLU A 196 -15.44 -23.78 -2.63
CA GLU A 196 -16.43 -23.55 -1.58
C GLU A 196 -15.81 -23.57 -0.18
N THR A 197 -14.80 -24.43 0.04
CA THR A 197 -14.10 -24.51 1.33
C THR A 197 -13.29 -23.26 1.64
N GLU A 198 -12.69 -22.62 0.62
CA GLU A 198 -12.03 -21.32 0.80
C GLU A 198 -13.06 -20.21 0.99
N LEU A 199 -14.16 -20.23 0.24
CA LEU A 199 -15.25 -19.26 0.39
C LEU A 199 -15.83 -19.25 1.82
N LYS A 200 -16.08 -20.43 2.40
CA LYS A 200 -16.55 -20.54 3.80
C LYS A 200 -15.59 -19.89 4.81
N ARG A 201 -14.27 -20.01 4.61
CA ARG A 201 -13.28 -19.34 5.48
C ARG A 201 -13.37 -17.82 5.40
N TYR A 202 -13.71 -17.29 4.23
CA TYR A 202 -14.00 -15.86 4.09
C TYR A 202 -15.29 -15.52 4.86
N GLU A 203 -16.38 -16.27 4.63
CA GLU A 203 -17.67 -16.03 5.30
C GLU A 203 -17.56 -16.03 6.84
N GLU A 204 -16.84 -16.99 7.42
CA GLU A 204 -16.61 -17.11 8.88
C GLU A 204 -15.95 -15.87 9.49
N ILE A 205 -15.05 -15.19 8.78
CA ILE A 205 -14.41 -13.95 9.28
C ILE A 205 -15.36 -12.77 9.26
N PHE A 206 -16.30 -12.77 8.31
CA PHE A 206 -17.26 -11.69 8.12
C PHE A 206 -18.57 -11.89 8.88
N ASP A 207 -18.78 -13.07 9.45
CA ASP A 207 -19.75 -13.35 10.51
C ASP A 207 -19.21 -12.86 11.87
N ASN A 208 -19.15 -11.54 12.02
CA ASN A 208 -18.56 -10.89 13.19
C ASN A 208 -19.38 -9.66 13.60
N SER A 209 -19.81 -9.60 14.86
CA SER A 209 -20.63 -8.51 15.41
C SER A 209 -19.93 -7.14 15.43
N LEU A 210 -18.61 -7.08 15.25
CA LEU A 210 -17.92 -5.79 15.08
C LEU A 210 -18.45 -5.00 13.88
N PHE A 211 -19.00 -5.66 12.86
CA PHE A 211 -19.59 -4.98 11.72
C PHE A 211 -20.87 -4.21 12.07
N ASP A 212 -21.52 -4.51 13.20
CA ASP A 212 -22.67 -3.74 13.70
C ASP A 212 -22.27 -2.30 14.03
N LEU A 213 -21.00 -2.07 14.38
CA LEU A 213 -20.43 -0.73 14.59
C LEU A 213 -20.38 0.13 13.32
N LEU A 214 -20.72 -0.41 12.14
CA LEU A 214 -20.87 0.40 10.94
C LEU A 214 -22.16 1.24 10.94
N ASP A 215 -23.16 0.90 11.77
CA ASP A 215 -24.33 1.75 11.98
C ASP A 215 -23.88 3.12 12.51
N GLU A 216 -24.44 4.19 11.94
CA GLU A 216 -24.11 5.56 12.32
C GLU A 216 -24.44 5.87 13.78
N LYS A 217 -25.42 5.17 14.37
CA LYS A 217 -25.82 5.35 15.78
C LYS A 217 -24.76 4.92 16.78
N GLU A 218 -23.89 3.97 16.40
CA GLU A 218 -22.86 3.42 17.29
C GLU A 218 -21.67 4.37 17.49
N ASN A 219 -21.47 5.31 16.55
CA ASN A 219 -20.40 6.31 16.59
C ASN A 219 -19.02 5.74 17.01
N PRO A 220 -18.50 4.72 16.31
CA PRO A 220 -17.24 4.08 16.67
C PRO A 220 -16.04 5.02 16.44
N PRO A 221 -14.88 4.72 17.05
CA PRO A 221 -13.63 5.41 16.73
C PRO A 221 -13.33 5.44 15.22
N HIS A 222 -12.71 6.52 14.74
CA HIS A 222 -12.37 6.68 13.32
C HIS A 222 -11.64 5.46 12.75
N LYS A 223 -10.63 4.95 13.48
CA LYS A 223 -9.84 3.80 13.05
C LYS A 223 -10.67 2.52 12.94
N VAL A 224 -11.62 2.31 13.85
CA VAL A 224 -12.54 1.16 13.83
C VAL A 224 -13.40 1.22 12.58
N LYS A 225 -14.07 2.36 12.31
CA LYS A 225 -14.90 2.53 11.11
C LYS A 225 -14.11 2.30 9.82
N VAL A 226 -12.91 2.86 9.72
CA VAL A 226 -12.02 2.65 8.57
C VAL A 226 -11.64 1.18 8.42
N ASN A 227 -11.20 0.51 9.48
CA ASN A 227 -10.82 -0.90 9.43
C ASN A 227 -11.99 -1.79 8.97
N LEU A 228 -13.19 -1.54 9.48
CA LEU A 228 -14.40 -2.31 9.12
C LEU A 228 -14.82 -2.06 7.67
N LEU A 229 -14.86 -0.80 7.22
CA LEU A 229 -15.18 -0.45 5.84
C LEU A 229 -14.17 -1.05 4.86
N VAL A 230 -12.87 -0.92 5.13
CA VAL A 230 -11.83 -1.51 4.27
C VAL A 230 -11.90 -3.03 4.28
N SER A 231 -12.22 -3.66 5.42
CA SER A 231 -12.43 -5.11 5.48
C SER A 231 -13.58 -5.54 4.56
N ARG A 232 -14.72 -4.84 4.58
CA ARG A 232 -15.85 -5.10 3.66
C ARG A 232 -15.48 -4.82 2.21
N ILE A 233 -14.68 -3.80 1.92
CA ILE A 233 -14.17 -3.53 0.57
C ILE A 233 -13.33 -4.70 0.06
N ILE A 234 -12.36 -5.18 0.86
CA ILE A 234 -11.48 -6.29 0.47
C ILE A 234 -12.28 -7.58 0.27
N TYR A 235 -13.23 -7.88 1.16
CA TYR A 235 -14.13 -9.03 1.02
C TYR A 235 -14.88 -9.04 -0.30
N ASN A 236 -15.57 -7.94 -0.60
CA ASN A 236 -16.35 -7.82 -1.82
C ASN A 236 -15.46 -7.78 -3.06
N MET A 237 -14.23 -7.28 -2.94
CA MET A 237 -13.24 -7.42 -4.00
C MET A 237 -12.87 -8.89 -4.24
N CYS A 238 -12.65 -9.70 -3.20
CA CYS A 238 -12.39 -11.14 -3.33
C CYS A 238 -13.55 -11.89 -3.98
N LEU A 239 -14.79 -11.48 -3.73
CA LEU A 239 -15.99 -12.12 -4.28
C LEU A 239 -16.40 -11.59 -5.66
N TYR A 240 -15.66 -10.64 -6.24
CA TYR A 240 -16.06 -9.92 -7.46
C TYR A 240 -17.43 -9.21 -7.36
N ASP A 241 -17.86 -8.89 -6.13
CA ASP A 241 -19.04 -8.07 -5.89
C ASP A 241 -18.66 -6.59 -5.97
N HIS A 242 -18.54 -6.12 -7.21
CA HIS A 242 -18.19 -4.74 -7.50
C HIS A 242 -19.24 -3.73 -7.00
N GLY A 243 -20.50 -4.15 -6.83
CA GLY A 243 -21.57 -3.32 -6.31
C GLY A 243 -21.36 -2.99 -4.84
N ASN A 244 -21.21 -4.02 -4.01
CA ASN A 244 -20.96 -3.83 -2.58
C ASN A 244 -19.56 -3.24 -2.31
N HIS A 245 -18.55 -3.60 -3.09
CA HIS A 245 -17.25 -2.91 -3.04
C HIS A 245 -17.43 -1.40 -3.24
N HIS A 246 -18.15 -0.98 -4.29
CA HIS A 246 -18.39 0.43 -4.55
C HIS A 246 -19.18 1.12 -3.43
N TYR A 247 -20.20 0.45 -2.89
CA TYR A 247 -20.99 0.96 -1.78
C TYR A 247 -20.13 1.28 -0.55
N PHE A 248 -19.30 0.34 -0.11
CA PHE A 248 -18.42 0.56 1.06
C PHE A 248 -17.26 1.51 0.76
N ALA A 249 -16.72 1.50 -0.46
CA ALA A 249 -15.67 2.45 -0.87
C ALA A 249 -16.19 3.90 -0.87
N ARG A 250 -17.43 4.11 -1.32
CA ARG A 250 -18.10 5.41 -1.25
C ARG A 250 -18.31 5.85 0.19
N GLN A 251 -18.81 4.98 1.07
CA GLN A 251 -18.96 5.29 2.49
C GLN A 251 -17.63 5.67 3.15
N LEU A 252 -16.53 5.00 2.80
CA LEU A 252 -15.20 5.32 3.30
C LEU A 252 -14.77 6.72 2.86
N LEU A 253 -15.00 7.07 1.59
CA LEU A 253 -14.66 8.39 1.06
C LEU A 253 -15.49 9.49 1.75
N GLU A 254 -16.80 9.28 1.88
CA GLU A 254 -17.70 10.20 2.58
C GLU A 254 -17.32 10.36 4.06
N HIS A 255 -16.89 9.27 4.72
CA HIS A 255 -16.39 9.33 6.09
C HIS A 255 -15.16 10.23 6.23
N TYR A 256 -14.20 10.16 5.31
CA TYR A 256 -13.07 11.08 5.30
C TYR A 256 -13.48 12.53 4.97
N GLN A 257 -14.38 12.74 4.02
CA GLN A 257 -14.89 14.07 3.65
C GLN A 257 -15.60 14.76 4.81
N ARG A 258 -16.36 14.01 5.64
CA ARG A 258 -16.98 14.53 6.88
C ARG A 258 -15.97 14.82 7.99
N HIS A 259 -14.73 14.34 7.87
CA HIS A 259 -13.68 14.46 8.88
C HIS A 259 -12.36 14.96 8.25
N GLU A 260 -12.38 16.17 7.69
CA GLU A 260 -11.24 16.77 6.96
C GLU A 260 -9.93 16.78 7.77
N SER A 261 -10.00 16.94 9.10
CA SER A 261 -8.83 16.84 9.99
C SER A 261 -8.11 15.48 9.86
N LYS A 262 -8.86 14.39 9.66
CA LYS A 262 -8.32 13.03 9.46
C LYS A 262 -7.64 12.86 8.11
N ILE A 263 -8.06 13.59 7.08
CA ILE A 263 -7.37 13.62 5.78
C ILE A 263 -5.97 14.23 5.95
N ASN A 264 -5.87 15.35 6.66
CA ASN A 264 -4.59 16.00 6.96
C ASN A 264 -3.69 15.15 7.88
N GLN A 265 -4.31 14.35 8.75
CA GLN A 265 -3.60 13.46 9.65
C GLN A 265 -3.06 12.22 8.92
N TYR A 266 -3.87 11.63 8.02
CA TYR A 266 -3.61 10.35 7.35
C TYR A 266 -3.77 10.45 5.82
N PRO A 267 -2.96 11.28 5.13
CA PRO A 267 -3.15 11.54 3.70
C PRO A 267 -2.99 10.28 2.82
N ASN A 268 -2.09 9.35 3.20
CA ASN A 268 -1.92 8.09 2.48
C ASN A 268 -3.11 7.13 2.63
N ASP A 269 -3.76 7.13 3.80
CA ASP A 269 -4.97 6.32 4.03
C ASP A 269 -6.14 6.87 3.21
N TYR A 270 -6.23 8.20 3.08
CA TYR A 270 -7.21 8.84 2.21
C TYR A 270 -6.96 8.54 0.72
N LEU A 271 -5.71 8.58 0.25
CA LEU A 271 -5.38 8.15 -1.12
C LEU A 271 -5.77 6.68 -1.38
N SER A 272 -5.57 5.82 -0.38
CA SER A 272 -6.02 4.42 -0.45
C SER A 272 -7.54 4.33 -0.57
N ALA A 273 -8.29 5.14 0.18
CA ALA A 273 -9.75 5.22 0.10
C ALA A 273 -10.22 5.64 -1.30
N ILE A 274 -9.60 6.66 -1.90
CA ILE A 274 -9.91 7.05 -3.29
C ILE A 274 -9.57 5.92 -4.26
N SER A 275 -8.44 5.23 -4.09
CA SER A 275 -8.08 4.11 -4.97
C SER A 275 -9.11 2.97 -4.93
N TYR A 276 -9.69 2.65 -3.77
CA TYR A 276 -10.78 1.68 -3.68
C TYR A 276 -12.02 2.17 -4.46
N PHE A 277 -12.36 3.44 -4.30
CA PHE A 277 -13.48 4.05 -5.03
C PHE A 277 -13.27 4.05 -6.54
N LEU A 278 -12.08 4.43 -7.01
CA LEU A 278 -11.72 4.42 -8.43
C LEU A 278 -11.78 3.01 -9.02
N LYS A 279 -11.19 2.03 -8.33
CA LYS A 279 -11.16 0.64 -8.78
C LYS A 279 -12.58 0.06 -8.94
N SER A 280 -13.45 0.28 -7.96
CA SER A 280 -14.84 -0.15 -8.06
C SER A 280 -15.62 0.60 -9.14
N SER A 281 -15.37 1.90 -9.32
CA SER A 281 -15.97 2.71 -10.38
C SER A 281 -15.56 2.25 -11.77
N ALA A 282 -14.31 1.80 -11.93
CA ALA A 282 -13.81 1.21 -13.18
C ALA A 282 -14.57 -0.08 -13.53
N TYR A 283 -14.74 -1.00 -12.56
CA TYR A 283 -15.49 -2.24 -12.78
C TYR A 283 -16.98 -2.02 -13.05
N LEU A 284 -17.57 -0.95 -12.51
CA LEU A 284 -18.98 -0.59 -12.70
C LEU A 284 -19.21 0.37 -13.88
N TYR A 285 -18.19 0.67 -14.68
CA TYR A 285 -18.28 1.58 -15.83
C TYR A 285 -18.78 3.00 -15.48
N LYS A 286 -18.54 3.46 -14.24
CA LYS A 286 -18.96 4.78 -13.74
C LYS A 286 -17.95 5.86 -14.13
N ARG A 287 -17.90 6.18 -15.42
CA ARG A 287 -16.91 7.09 -16.01
C ARG A 287 -16.83 8.47 -15.35
N HIS A 288 -17.95 9.19 -15.21
CA HIS A 288 -17.93 10.53 -14.60
C HIS A 288 -17.47 10.52 -13.15
N ALA A 289 -17.90 9.53 -12.35
CA ALA A 289 -17.45 9.39 -10.97
C ALA A 289 -15.95 9.10 -10.89
N PHE A 290 -15.43 8.31 -11.83
CA PHE A 290 -14.01 8.02 -11.95
C PHE A 290 -13.20 9.28 -12.32
N GLU A 291 -13.59 9.99 -13.37
CA GLU A 291 -12.90 11.19 -13.85
C GLU A 291 -12.83 12.27 -12.76
N ASN A 292 -13.94 12.53 -12.06
CA ASN A 292 -13.98 13.48 -10.94
C ASN A 292 -13.01 13.08 -9.82
N ALA A 293 -13.00 11.80 -9.42
CA ALA A 293 -12.12 11.32 -8.35
C ALA A 293 -10.63 11.35 -8.75
N VAL A 294 -10.30 11.21 -10.05
CA VAL A 294 -8.92 11.42 -10.54
C VAL A 294 -8.52 12.88 -10.44
N GLU A 295 -9.40 13.81 -10.78
CA GLU A 295 -9.16 15.25 -10.63
C GLU A 295 -8.96 15.64 -9.16
N ASP A 296 -9.75 15.05 -8.25
CA ASP A 296 -9.57 15.21 -6.81
C ASP A 296 -8.17 14.76 -6.36
N ILE A 297 -7.66 13.61 -6.85
CA ILE A 297 -6.29 13.17 -6.52
C ILE A 297 -5.24 14.13 -7.09
N LYS A 298 -5.38 14.54 -8.37
CA LYS A 298 -4.42 15.44 -9.03
C LYS A 298 -4.34 16.81 -8.35
N SER A 299 -5.43 17.25 -7.73
CA SER A 299 -5.49 18.49 -6.94
C SER A 299 -5.17 18.30 -5.45
N PHE A 300 -5.14 17.07 -4.95
CA PHE A 300 -5.00 16.74 -3.52
C PHE A 300 -3.72 17.29 -2.89
N GLU A 301 -2.58 17.20 -3.57
CA GLU A 301 -1.34 17.74 -3.01
C GLU A 301 -1.41 19.26 -2.79
N LYS A 302 -2.19 19.97 -3.64
CA LYS A 302 -2.35 21.42 -3.54
C LYS A 302 -3.20 21.81 -2.33
N SER A 303 -4.23 21.02 -2.00
CA SER A 303 -5.13 21.30 -0.87
C SER A 303 -4.49 21.06 0.51
N LEU A 304 -3.43 20.25 0.58
CA LEU A 304 -2.77 19.96 1.86
C LEU A 304 -1.89 21.11 2.39
N PRO A 305 -1.75 21.25 3.72
CA PRO A 305 -0.79 22.16 4.34
C PRO A 305 0.65 21.85 3.93
N ALA A 306 1.50 22.88 3.79
CA ALA A 306 2.91 22.74 3.40
C ALA A 306 3.71 21.77 4.30
N SER A 307 3.35 21.66 5.58
CA SER A 307 3.97 20.74 6.53
C SER A 307 3.72 19.25 6.25
N LYS A 308 2.72 18.93 5.41
CA LYS A 308 2.36 17.56 5.02
C LYS A 308 2.92 17.17 3.65
N LYS A 309 3.25 18.15 2.82
CA LYS A 309 3.83 17.92 1.49
C LYS A 309 5.25 17.40 1.63
N ASN A 310 5.52 16.28 0.97
CA ASN A 310 6.84 15.68 0.94
C ASN A 310 6.94 14.75 -0.29
N LYS A 311 8.17 14.44 -0.72
CA LYS A 311 8.41 13.67 -1.94
C LYS A 311 7.78 12.27 -1.90
N SER A 312 7.65 11.64 -0.73
CA SER A 312 6.99 10.34 -0.60
C SER A 312 5.48 10.45 -0.81
N LEU A 313 4.84 11.51 -0.31
CA LEU A 313 3.43 11.77 -0.62
C LEU A 313 3.22 12.05 -2.11
N SER A 314 4.07 12.87 -2.73
CA SER A 314 3.99 13.14 -4.18
C SER A 314 4.15 11.86 -5.00
N ALA A 315 5.06 10.96 -4.59
CA ALA A 315 5.23 9.64 -5.21
C ALA A 315 3.98 8.75 -5.07
N ASN A 316 3.32 8.77 -3.90
CA ASN A 316 2.08 8.01 -3.67
C ASN A 316 0.90 8.58 -4.48
N ILE A 317 0.81 9.91 -4.62
CA ILE A 317 -0.16 10.56 -5.49
C ILE A 317 0.08 10.14 -6.94
N PHE A 318 1.32 10.23 -7.43
CA PHE A 318 1.72 9.74 -8.75
C PHE A 318 1.29 8.29 -8.97
N PHE A 319 1.68 7.37 -8.08
CA PHE A 319 1.34 5.95 -8.21
C PHE A 319 -0.18 5.76 -8.22
N THR A 320 -0.90 6.35 -7.25
CA THR A 320 -2.36 6.21 -7.14
C THR A 320 -3.07 6.74 -8.38
N THR A 321 -2.67 7.89 -8.91
CA THR A 321 -3.25 8.46 -10.13
C THR A 321 -3.06 7.54 -11.33
N TYR A 322 -1.81 7.28 -11.71
CA TYR A 322 -1.52 6.60 -12.97
C TYR A 322 -1.82 5.11 -12.94
N TYR A 323 -1.68 4.45 -11.78
CA TYR A 323 -2.12 3.05 -11.64
C TYR A 323 -3.63 2.94 -11.89
N ASN A 324 -4.44 3.81 -11.28
CA ASN A 324 -5.89 3.74 -11.44
C ASN A 324 -6.34 4.22 -12.83
N GLU A 325 -5.73 5.24 -13.43
CA GLU A 325 -6.02 5.67 -14.81
C GLU A 325 -5.69 4.57 -15.82
N LEU A 326 -4.49 3.98 -15.78
CA LEU A 326 -4.14 2.85 -16.64
C LEU A 326 -5.09 1.67 -16.42
N PHE A 327 -5.36 1.33 -15.16
CA PHE A 327 -6.29 0.25 -14.84
C PHE A 327 -7.67 0.51 -15.46
N PHE A 328 -8.23 1.71 -15.30
CA PHE A 328 -9.52 2.07 -15.85
C PHE A 328 -9.54 1.96 -17.38
N TYR A 329 -8.58 2.57 -18.07
CA TYR A 329 -8.54 2.53 -19.52
C TYR A 329 -8.30 1.11 -20.05
N LEU A 330 -7.47 0.30 -19.39
CA LEU A 330 -7.28 -1.11 -19.75
C LEU A 330 -8.55 -1.94 -19.54
N GLN A 331 -9.27 -1.76 -18.41
CA GLN A 331 -10.55 -2.45 -18.18
C GLN A 331 -11.62 -2.08 -19.21
N ASN A 332 -11.55 -0.86 -19.74
CA ASN A 332 -12.47 -0.35 -20.75
C ASN A 332 -11.95 -0.50 -22.19
N CYS A 333 -10.84 -1.22 -22.40
CA CYS A 333 -10.23 -1.43 -23.73
C CYS A 333 -9.80 -0.14 -24.46
N HIS A 334 -9.60 0.97 -23.74
CA HIS A 334 -9.17 2.26 -24.29
C HIS A 334 -7.64 2.35 -24.43
N ILE A 335 -7.04 1.50 -25.28
CA ILE A 335 -5.59 1.37 -25.40
C ILE A 335 -4.90 2.69 -25.81
N LYS A 336 -5.52 3.49 -26.68
CA LYS A 336 -4.97 4.79 -27.11
C LYS A 336 -4.80 5.79 -25.96
N ASN A 337 -5.76 5.82 -25.02
CA ASN A 337 -5.65 6.65 -23.82
C ASN A 337 -4.49 6.19 -22.94
N CYS A 338 -4.30 4.87 -22.79
CA CYS A 338 -3.16 4.33 -22.05
C CYS A 338 -1.83 4.74 -22.66
N LEU A 339 -1.68 4.62 -24.00
CA LEU A 339 -0.45 5.01 -24.71
C LEU A 339 -0.11 6.48 -24.50
N GLY A 340 -1.11 7.37 -24.48
CA GLY A 340 -0.92 8.79 -24.21
C GLY A 340 -0.40 9.11 -22.81
N LEU A 341 -0.61 8.22 -21.83
CA LEU A 341 -0.13 8.40 -20.46
C LEU A 341 1.31 7.90 -20.25
N LEU A 342 1.83 7.02 -21.12
CA LEU A 342 3.13 6.36 -20.90
C LEU A 342 4.31 7.33 -20.70
N PRO A 343 4.47 8.42 -21.48
CA PRO A 343 5.61 9.32 -21.31
C PRO A 343 5.67 9.95 -19.91
N GLU A 344 4.52 10.36 -19.36
CA GLU A 344 4.44 10.93 -18.01
C GLU A 344 4.71 9.88 -16.93
N ILE A 345 4.26 8.64 -17.15
CA ILE A 345 4.48 7.51 -16.24
C ILE A 345 5.96 7.13 -16.20
N GLU A 346 6.62 7.03 -17.35
CA GLU A 346 8.04 6.72 -17.45
C GLU A 346 8.89 7.78 -16.75
N GLN A 347 8.61 9.07 -17.01
CA GLN A 347 9.29 10.17 -16.32
C GLN A 347 9.04 10.13 -14.80
N GLY A 348 7.83 9.81 -14.37
CA GLY A 348 7.49 9.69 -12.96
C GLY A 348 8.17 8.51 -12.27
N LEU A 349 8.29 7.37 -12.96
CA LEU A 349 9.04 6.19 -12.47
C LEU A 349 10.52 6.54 -12.21
N GLU A 350 11.16 7.32 -13.09
CA GLU A 350 12.52 7.81 -12.88
C GLU A 350 12.59 8.81 -11.72
N THR A 351 11.66 9.77 -11.70
CA THR A 351 11.64 10.86 -10.71
C THR A 351 11.43 10.35 -9.28
N PHE A 352 10.56 9.34 -9.12
CA PHE A 352 10.16 8.78 -7.83
C PHE A 352 10.78 7.41 -7.53
N GLN A 353 11.83 7.00 -8.27
CA GLN A 353 12.45 5.68 -8.13
C GLN A 353 12.86 5.34 -6.68
N ASP A 354 13.32 6.31 -5.90
CA ASP A 354 13.75 6.09 -4.51
C ASP A 354 12.59 6.04 -3.51
N GLN A 355 11.42 6.57 -3.90
CA GLN A 355 10.24 6.67 -3.03
C GLN A 355 9.27 5.53 -3.25
N LEU A 356 9.17 5.03 -4.48
CA LEU A 356 8.31 3.92 -4.83
C LEU A 356 8.88 2.60 -4.29
N ASN A 357 8.04 1.83 -3.62
CA ASN A 357 8.40 0.49 -3.19
C ASN A 357 8.39 -0.48 -4.40
N ASN A 358 9.00 -1.65 -4.22
CA ASN A 358 9.09 -2.66 -5.28
C ASN A 358 7.71 -3.09 -5.79
N THR A 359 6.72 -3.16 -4.90
CA THR A 359 5.36 -3.57 -5.28
C THR A 359 4.71 -2.58 -6.24
N GLU A 360 4.83 -1.29 -5.96
CA GLU A 360 4.33 -0.20 -6.81
C GLU A 360 5.01 -0.20 -8.17
N LYS A 361 6.34 -0.34 -8.20
CA LYS A 361 7.12 -0.44 -9.43
C LYS A 361 6.68 -1.63 -10.29
N ILE A 362 6.51 -2.81 -9.68
CA ILE A 362 6.06 -4.02 -10.40
C ILE A 362 4.66 -3.80 -10.99
N TYR A 363 3.73 -3.23 -10.24
CA TYR A 363 2.35 -3.04 -10.73
C TYR A 363 2.28 -2.04 -11.88
N LEU A 364 2.95 -0.89 -11.80
CA LEU A 364 2.97 0.07 -12.92
C LEU A 364 3.65 -0.55 -14.14
N THR A 365 4.82 -1.16 -13.98
CA THR A 365 5.55 -1.81 -15.07
C THR A 365 4.72 -2.92 -15.73
N TYR A 366 3.96 -3.68 -14.92
CA TYR A 366 3.06 -4.71 -15.41
C TYR A 366 1.92 -4.13 -16.25
N LEU A 367 1.31 -3.02 -15.81
CA LEU A 367 0.28 -2.35 -16.60
C LEU A 367 0.85 -1.78 -17.91
N ILE A 368 2.04 -1.16 -17.88
CA ILE A 368 2.74 -0.70 -19.10
C ILE A 368 2.95 -1.87 -20.08
N SER A 369 3.42 -3.02 -19.57
CA SER A 369 3.61 -4.24 -20.36
C SER A 369 2.31 -4.69 -21.04
N LEU A 370 1.17 -4.59 -20.33
CA LEU A 370 -0.16 -4.91 -20.87
C LEU A 370 -0.66 -3.87 -21.89
N VAL A 371 -0.32 -2.59 -21.72
CA VAL A 371 -0.65 -1.54 -22.70
C VAL A 371 0.05 -1.84 -24.03
N HIS A 372 1.36 -2.11 -24.00
CA HIS A 372 2.09 -2.50 -25.21
C HIS A 372 1.54 -3.79 -25.82
N PHE A 373 1.26 -4.81 -25.00
CA PHE A 373 0.62 -6.04 -25.46
C PHE A 373 -0.70 -5.75 -26.19
N GLY A 374 -1.57 -4.94 -25.58
CA GLY A 374 -2.88 -4.65 -26.13
C GLY A 374 -2.86 -3.79 -27.39
N SER A 375 -1.80 -2.98 -27.58
CA SER A 375 -1.53 -2.26 -28.82
C SER A 375 -0.93 -3.12 -29.94
N GLY A 376 -0.62 -4.39 -29.67
CA GLY A 376 0.09 -5.27 -30.63
C GLY A 376 1.61 -5.06 -30.68
N ASN A 377 2.15 -4.16 -29.86
CA ASN A 377 3.59 -3.91 -29.70
C ASN A 377 4.20 -4.99 -28.80
N PHE A 378 4.27 -6.23 -29.30
CA PHE A 378 4.72 -7.40 -28.54
C PHE A 378 6.21 -7.33 -28.16
N GLY A 379 7.03 -6.61 -28.93
CA GLY A 379 8.45 -6.39 -28.63
C GLY A 379 8.64 -5.59 -27.33
N GLU A 380 8.05 -4.40 -27.26
CA GLU A 380 8.09 -3.53 -26.09
C GLU A 380 7.40 -4.19 -24.89
N SER A 381 6.29 -4.91 -25.12
CA SER A 381 5.64 -5.70 -24.07
C SER A 381 6.59 -6.74 -23.46
N LEU A 382 7.32 -7.47 -24.31
CA LEU A 382 8.31 -8.46 -23.91
C LEU A 382 9.44 -7.82 -23.09
N GLU A 383 9.96 -6.67 -23.52
CA GLU A 383 11.02 -5.94 -22.81
C GLU A 383 10.58 -5.54 -21.39
N TRP A 384 9.41 -4.93 -21.25
CA TRP A 384 8.88 -4.53 -19.95
C TRP A 384 8.59 -5.71 -19.03
N PHE A 385 8.05 -6.82 -19.55
CA PHE A 385 7.87 -8.04 -18.76
C PHE A 385 9.20 -8.63 -18.29
N ASN A 386 10.22 -8.66 -19.15
CA ASN A 386 11.55 -9.13 -18.79
C ASN A 386 12.24 -8.20 -17.77
N HIS A 387 12.03 -6.88 -17.88
CA HIS A 387 12.52 -5.94 -16.87
C HIS A 387 11.98 -6.29 -15.48
N ILE A 388 10.71 -6.67 -15.35
CA ILE A 388 10.14 -7.11 -14.06
C ILE A 388 10.84 -8.39 -13.57
N LEU A 389 10.96 -9.41 -14.43
CA LEU A 389 11.52 -10.71 -14.05
C LEU A 389 13.02 -10.65 -13.69
N ASN A 390 13.77 -9.73 -14.29
CA ASN A 390 15.21 -9.58 -14.06
C ASN A 390 15.51 -8.68 -12.86
N THR A 391 14.64 -7.73 -12.54
CA THR A 391 14.88 -6.73 -11.50
C THR A 391 14.35 -7.14 -10.13
N PHE A 392 13.18 -7.80 -10.09
CA PHE A 392 12.49 -8.10 -8.85
C PHE A 392 12.56 -9.59 -8.50
N LYS A 393 12.31 -9.90 -7.22
CA LYS A 393 12.24 -11.31 -6.77
C LYS A 393 10.80 -11.83 -6.89
N PRO A 394 10.60 -13.09 -7.32
CA PRO A 394 9.26 -13.69 -7.49
C PRO A 394 8.41 -13.72 -6.21
N ASP A 395 9.05 -13.79 -5.04
CA ASP A 395 8.35 -13.94 -3.76
C ASP A 395 7.60 -12.67 -3.34
N SER A 396 7.89 -11.51 -3.94
CA SER A 396 7.20 -10.26 -3.61
C SER A 396 5.75 -10.22 -4.11
N ILE A 397 5.46 -10.77 -5.29
CA ILE A 397 4.10 -10.79 -5.87
C ILE A 397 3.88 -12.04 -6.74
N PRO A 398 3.73 -13.25 -6.13
CA PRO A 398 3.73 -14.52 -6.87
C PRO A 398 2.65 -14.63 -7.96
N HIS A 399 1.47 -14.03 -7.75
CA HIS A 399 0.36 -14.07 -8.71
C HIS A 399 0.61 -13.23 -9.96
N VAL A 400 1.29 -12.08 -9.83
CA VAL A 400 1.66 -11.24 -10.98
C VAL A 400 2.75 -11.94 -11.79
N TYR A 401 3.77 -12.49 -11.13
CA TYR A 401 4.85 -13.24 -11.79
C TYR A 401 4.35 -14.36 -12.67
N LEU A 402 3.32 -15.05 -12.20
CA LEU A 402 2.72 -16.12 -12.98
C LEU A 402 2.01 -15.62 -14.23
N ARG A 403 1.21 -14.55 -14.11
CA ARG A 403 0.56 -13.92 -15.26
C ARG A 403 1.60 -13.44 -16.26
N ILE A 404 2.67 -12.80 -15.80
CA ILE A 404 3.81 -12.38 -16.64
C ILE A 404 4.36 -13.57 -17.44
N ARG A 405 4.63 -14.71 -16.79
CA ARG A 405 5.16 -15.89 -17.50
C ARG A 405 4.22 -16.40 -18.59
N LEU A 406 2.90 -16.40 -18.36
CA LEU A 406 1.94 -16.80 -19.39
C LEU A 406 1.87 -15.77 -20.53
N MET A 407 1.91 -14.47 -20.20
CA MET A 407 1.94 -13.40 -21.22
C MET A 407 3.22 -13.46 -22.07
N LEU A 408 4.37 -13.78 -21.46
CA LEU A 408 5.63 -13.96 -22.17
C LEU A 408 5.55 -15.08 -23.22
N LEU A 409 4.85 -16.17 -22.91
CA LEU A 409 4.66 -17.25 -23.90
C LEU A 409 3.91 -16.75 -25.13
N ILE A 410 2.88 -15.91 -24.95
CA ILE A 410 2.16 -15.31 -26.07
C ILE A 410 3.05 -14.31 -26.82
N ASN A 411 3.76 -13.43 -26.10
CA ASN A 411 4.69 -12.48 -26.74
C ASN A 411 5.72 -13.21 -27.62
N HIS A 412 6.35 -14.27 -27.11
CA HIS A 412 7.28 -15.07 -27.90
C HIS A 412 6.61 -15.77 -29.09
N PHE A 413 5.36 -16.22 -28.94
CA PHE A 413 4.60 -16.79 -30.05
C PHE A 413 4.33 -15.75 -31.15
N GLU A 414 3.84 -14.56 -30.78
CA GLU A 414 3.54 -13.47 -31.71
C GLU A 414 4.78 -12.95 -32.44
N LEU A 415 5.93 -12.93 -31.76
CA LEU A 415 7.20 -12.53 -32.35
C LEU A 415 7.85 -13.65 -33.19
N GLY A 416 7.22 -14.82 -33.30
CA GLY A 416 7.76 -15.95 -34.07
C GLY A 416 8.97 -16.63 -33.43
N HIS A 417 9.20 -16.43 -32.13
CA HIS A 417 10.31 -17.01 -31.36
C HIS A 417 10.10 -18.49 -31.02
N THR A 418 9.77 -19.33 -32.01
CA THR A 418 9.35 -20.73 -31.85
C THR A 418 10.34 -21.59 -31.07
N ARG A 419 11.66 -21.36 -31.25
CA ARG A 419 12.73 -22.09 -30.54
C ARG A 419 12.74 -21.87 -29.02
N LEU A 420 12.19 -20.75 -28.55
CA LEU A 420 12.15 -20.40 -27.12
C LEU A 420 10.89 -20.93 -26.42
N LEU A 421 9.84 -21.26 -27.17
CA LEU A 421 8.54 -21.63 -26.59
C LEU A 421 8.60 -22.89 -25.74
N GLU A 422 9.18 -23.98 -26.23
CA GLU A 422 9.23 -25.25 -25.50
C GLU A 422 10.00 -25.14 -24.16
N PRO A 423 11.24 -24.57 -24.12
CA PRO A 423 11.92 -24.32 -22.84
C PRO A 423 11.12 -23.42 -21.88
N LEU A 424 10.48 -22.36 -22.40
CA LEU A 424 9.68 -21.44 -21.59
C LEU A 424 8.45 -22.11 -21.00
N VAL A 425 7.76 -22.96 -21.76
CA VAL A 425 6.62 -23.76 -21.28
C VAL A 425 7.04 -24.67 -20.13
N ILE A 426 8.15 -25.40 -20.30
CA ILE A 426 8.65 -26.30 -19.25
C ILE A 426 8.96 -25.52 -17.97
N SER A 427 9.65 -24.38 -18.10
CA SER A 427 9.99 -23.54 -16.95
C SER A 427 8.76 -22.94 -16.25
N THR A 428 7.74 -22.54 -17.02
CA THR A 428 6.49 -21.97 -16.52
C THR A 428 5.65 -23.03 -15.82
N TYR A 429 5.53 -24.22 -16.41
CA TYR A 429 4.84 -25.35 -15.80
C TYR A 429 5.48 -25.80 -14.48
N ARG A 430 6.81 -25.92 -14.42
CA ARG A 430 7.53 -26.23 -13.18
C ARG A 430 7.30 -25.18 -12.08
N TYR A 431 7.29 -23.89 -12.46
CA TYR A 431 7.03 -22.81 -11.52
C TYR A 431 5.61 -22.88 -10.94
N LEU A 432 4.62 -23.16 -11.79
CA LEU A 432 3.22 -23.33 -11.40
C LEU A 432 3.02 -24.45 -10.39
N LEU A 433 3.54 -25.65 -10.68
CA LEU A 433 3.41 -26.81 -9.79
C LEU A 433 4.00 -26.56 -8.40
N LYS A 434 5.07 -25.76 -8.30
CA LYS A 434 5.77 -25.48 -7.04
C LYS A 434 5.02 -24.48 -6.14
N LYS A 435 4.26 -23.55 -6.71
CA LYS A 435 3.75 -22.38 -5.98
C LYS A 435 2.28 -22.48 -5.57
N ARG A 436 1.42 -23.17 -6.35
CA ARG A 436 -0.02 -23.29 -6.03
C ARG A 436 -0.74 -24.34 -6.87
N LYS A 437 -2.01 -24.62 -6.51
CA LYS A 437 -2.96 -25.29 -7.40
C LYS A 437 -3.19 -24.42 -8.64
N MET A 438 -2.91 -24.98 -9.81
CA MET A 438 -3.05 -24.33 -11.12
C MET A 438 -4.54 -24.11 -11.42
N TYR A 439 -4.88 -22.97 -12.00
CA TYR A 439 -6.22 -22.74 -12.54
C TYR A 439 -6.44 -23.60 -13.80
N GLN A 440 -7.70 -23.85 -14.13
CA GLN A 440 -8.07 -24.61 -15.33
C GLN A 440 -7.63 -23.87 -16.60
N TYR A 441 -7.81 -22.55 -16.66
CA TYR A 441 -7.38 -21.76 -17.83
C TYR A 441 -5.85 -21.78 -18.01
N GLU A 442 -5.09 -21.74 -16.92
CA GLU A 442 -3.61 -21.81 -16.97
C GLU A 442 -3.17 -23.16 -17.56
N SER A 443 -3.87 -24.23 -17.15
CA SER A 443 -3.64 -25.57 -17.69
C SER A 443 -3.98 -25.65 -19.19
N ALA A 444 -5.09 -25.04 -19.60
CA ALA A 444 -5.52 -24.98 -21.00
C ALA A 444 -4.50 -24.23 -21.88
N VAL A 445 -4.05 -23.06 -21.42
CA VAL A 445 -3.01 -22.27 -22.12
C VAL A 445 -1.71 -23.05 -22.25
N ILE A 446 -1.25 -23.74 -21.20
CA ILE A 446 -0.03 -24.55 -21.27
C ILE A 446 -0.20 -25.72 -22.24
N ARG A 447 -1.34 -26.42 -22.21
CA ARG A 447 -1.64 -27.50 -23.17
C ARG A 447 -1.62 -27.00 -24.61
N PHE A 448 -2.22 -25.84 -24.85
CA PHE A 448 -2.24 -25.17 -26.15
C PHE A 448 -0.80 -24.93 -26.65
N ILE A 449 0.04 -24.26 -25.86
CA ILE A 449 1.41 -23.91 -26.28
C ILE A 449 2.25 -25.17 -26.53
N ARG A 450 2.05 -26.24 -25.75
CA ARG A 450 2.74 -27.52 -25.95
C ARG A 450 2.43 -28.20 -27.29
N LYS A 451 1.26 -27.93 -27.88
CA LYS A 451 0.87 -28.49 -29.18
C LYS A 451 1.49 -27.71 -30.35
N LEU A 452 1.88 -26.45 -30.16
CA LEU A 452 2.37 -25.57 -31.25
C LEU A 452 3.54 -26.15 -32.05
N PRO A 453 4.58 -26.77 -31.46
CA PRO A 453 5.71 -27.30 -32.23
C PRO A 453 5.34 -28.47 -33.16
N GLN A 454 4.19 -29.11 -32.93
CA GLN A 454 3.73 -30.29 -33.69
C GLN A 454 2.87 -29.90 -34.89
N LEU A 455 2.52 -28.62 -35.03
CA LEU A 455 1.66 -28.13 -36.09
C LEU A 455 2.44 -28.00 -37.39
N THR A 456 1.84 -28.45 -38.49
CA THR A 456 2.46 -28.50 -39.83
C THR A 456 1.79 -27.57 -40.83
N SER A 457 0.64 -26.97 -40.48
CA SER A 457 -0.11 -26.07 -41.36
C SER A 457 -0.87 -24.99 -40.59
N GLN A 458 -1.14 -23.87 -41.26
CA GLN A 458 -1.92 -22.77 -40.69
C GLN A 458 -3.34 -23.21 -40.28
N SER A 459 -3.99 -24.06 -41.07
CA SER A 459 -5.33 -24.56 -40.75
C SER A 459 -5.39 -25.36 -39.44
N GLN A 460 -4.34 -26.12 -39.10
CA GLN A 460 -4.24 -26.81 -37.81
C GLN A 460 -4.11 -25.82 -36.64
N LEU A 461 -3.39 -24.72 -36.84
CA LEU A 461 -3.24 -23.65 -35.86
C LEU A 461 -4.55 -22.90 -35.65
N ASP A 462 -5.26 -22.55 -36.72
CA ASP A 462 -6.56 -21.87 -36.65
C ASP A 462 -7.58 -22.72 -35.89
N LYS A 463 -7.62 -24.03 -36.17
CA LYS A 463 -8.47 -24.97 -35.42
C LYS A 463 -8.11 -24.99 -33.93
N LEU A 464 -6.82 -24.97 -33.60
CA LEU A 464 -6.36 -25.00 -32.22
C LEU A 464 -6.70 -23.70 -31.46
N PHE A 465 -6.70 -22.55 -32.13
CA PHE A 465 -7.18 -21.29 -31.54
C PHE A 465 -8.67 -21.37 -31.18
N ILE A 466 -9.50 -21.89 -32.09
CA ILE A 466 -10.95 -22.05 -31.87
C ILE A 466 -11.21 -23.01 -30.70
N GLU A 467 -10.53 -24.16 -30.68
CA GLU A 467 -10.65 -25.15 -29.58
C GLU A 467 -10.31 -24.52 -28.22
N LEU A 468 -9.19 -23.78 -28.13
CA LEU A 468 -8.82 -23.10 -26.89
C LEU A 468 -9.82 -22.01 -26.51
N LEU A 469 -10.29 -21.20 -27.46
CA LEU A 469 -11.25 -20.14 -27.18
C LEU A 469 -12.55 -20.71 -26.60
N GLN A 470 -13.07 -21.79 -27.20
CA GLN A 470 -14.27 -22.48 -26.70
C GLN A 470 -14.04 -23.06 -25.30
N GLU A 471 -12.90 -23.73 -25.07
CA GLU A 471 -12.53 -24.25 -23.75
C GLU A 471 -12.46 -23.13 -22.70
N LEU A 472 -11.82 -22.01 -23.03
CA LEU A 472 -11.72 -20.86 -22.12
C LEU A 472 -13.08 -20.23 -21.83
N MET A 473 -13.98 -20.15 -22.82
CA MET A 473 -15.34 -19.63 -22.66
C MET A 473 -16.21 -20.51 -21.76
N GLU A 474 -15.96 -21.82 -21.70
CA GLU A 474 -16.61 -22.71 -20.72
C GLU A 474 -15.98 -22.57 -19.33
N ILE A 475 -14.65 -22.50 -19.23
CA ILE A 475 -13.94 -22.35 -17.95
C ILE A 475 -14.36 -21.07 -17.22
N VAL A 476 -14.53 -19.95 -17.93
CA VAL A 476 -14.89 -18.66 -17.29
C VAL A 476 -16.30 -18.61 -16.73
N LYS A 477 -17.17 -19.60 -17.03
CA LYS A 477 -18.48 -19.74 -16.39
C LYS A 477 -18.36 -20.19 -14.93
N ASP A 478 -17.27 -20.85 -14.56
CA ASP A 478 -16.97 -21.19 -13.17
C ASP A 478 -16.55 -19.91 -12.42
N PRO A 479 -17.29 -19.49 -11.38
CA PRO A 479 -16.95 -18.31 -10.58
C PRO A 479 -15.55 -18.35 -9.98
N PHE A 480 -14.99 -19.54 -9.75
CA PHE A 480 -13.66 -19.72 -9.18
C PHE A 480 -12.53 -19.63 -10.21
N GLU A 481 -12.83 -19.69 -11.51
CA GLU A 481 -11.85 -19.72 -12.62
C GLU A 481 -11.81 -18.42 -13.44
N TYR A 482 -12.76 -17.53 -13.22
CA TYR A 482 -12.87 -16.21 -13.89
C TYR A 482 -11.58 -15.36 -13.86
N ALA A 483 -10.73 -15.59 -12.86
CA ALA A 483 -9.59 -14.75 -12.49
C ALA A 483 -8.40 -14.76 -13.48
N GLY A 484 -8.47 -13.97 -14.55
CA GLY A 484 -7.31 -13.60 -15.38
C GLY A 484 -7.31 -14.15 -16.82
N CYS A 485 -8.42 -14.76 -17.26
CA CYS A 485 -8.57 -15.33 -18.60
C CYS A 485 -8.84 -14.28 -19.70
N ALA A 486 -9.39 -13.10 -19.34
CA ALA A 486 -9.91 -12.13 -20.31
C ALA A 486 -8.91 -11.71 -21.40
N TRP A 487 -7.64 -11.47 -21.05
CA TRP A 487 -6.60 -11.08 -22.02
C TRP A 487 -6.30 -12.20 -23.03
N PHE A 488 -6.37 -13.47 -22.61
CA PHE A 488 -6.21 -14.63 -23.49
C PHE A 488 -7.39 -14.74 -24.44
N VAL A 489 -8.61 -14.56 -23.92
CA VAL A 489 -9.84 -14.58 -24.74
C VAL A 489 -9.79 -13.50 -25.82
N PHE A 490 -9.42 -12.26 -25.48
CA PHE A 490 -9.35 -11.16 -26.46
C PHE A 490 -8.29 -11.39 -27.53
N TRP A 491 -7.14 -11.92 -27.14
CA TRP A 491 -6.11 -12.32 -28.08
C TRP A 491 -6.60 -13.40 -29.05
N LEU A 492 -7.27 -14.45 -28.54
CA LEU A 492 -7.80 -15.53 -29.36
C LEU A 492 -8.96 -15.10 -30.28
N GLU A 493 -9.86 -14.23 -29.82
CA GLU A 493 -10.91 -13.66 -30.67
C GLU A 493 -10.30 -12.89 -31.85
N GLY A 494 -9.19 -12.18 -31.65
CA GLY A 494 -8.46 -11.53 -32.73
C GLY A 494 -7.88 -12.53 -33.73
N LYS A 495 -7.32 -13.64 -33.23
CA LYS A 495 -6.80 -14.72 -34.09
C LYS A 495 -7.91 -15.40 -34.90
N GLU A 496 -9.02 -15.73 -34.28
CA GLU A 496 -10.18 -16.33 -34.95
C GLU A 496 -10.76 -15.40 -36.03
N ALA A 497 -10.91 -14.10 -35.72
CA ALA A 497 -11.47 -13.13 -36.65
C ALA A 497 -10.47 -12.61 -37.70
N GLY A 498 -9.18 -12.98 -37.61
CA GLY A 498 -8.14 -12.48 -38.51
C GLY A 498 -7.87 -10.98 -38.39
N ILE A 499 -8.10 -10.38 -37.20
CA ILE A 499 -7.88 -8.97 -36.93
C ILE A 499 -6.84 -8.76 -35.83
N SER A 500 -6.15 -7.63 -35.87
CA SER A 500 -5.21 -7.22 -34.81
C SER A 500 -5.92 -7.10 -33.45
N LEU A 501 -5.21 -7.38 -32.36
CA LEU A 501 -5.71 -7.22 -31.00
C LEU A 501 -6.19 -5.78 -30.70
N GLU A 502 -5.53 -4.77 -31.27
CA GLU A 502 -5.98 -3.37 -31.17
C GLU A 502 -7.41 -3.19 -31.72
N LYS A 503 -7.70 -3.74 -32.90
CA LYS A 503 -9.05 -3.73 -33.50
C LYS A 503 -10.08 -4.52 -32.67
N VAL A 504 -9.67 -5.61 -32.01
CA VAL A 504 -10.55 -6.32 -31.07
C VAL A 504 -10.97 -5.39 -29.94
N PHE A 505 -10.03 -4.60 -29.41
CA PHE A 505 -10.31 -3.62 -28.36
C PHE A 505 -11.15 -2.45 -28.83
N GLU A 506 -10.91 -1.92 -30.04
CA GLU A 506 -11.74 -0.87 -30.64
C GLU A 506 -13.20 -1.32 -30.86
N ASN A 507 -13.40 -2.60 -31.20
CA ASN A 507 -14.72 -3.18 -31.45
C ASN A 507 -15.47 -3.61 -30.17
N LYS A 508 -14.81 -3.62 -29.02
CA LYS A 508 -15.43 -4.00 -27.73
C LYS A 508 -15.94 -2.77 -27.01
N THR A 509 -17.25 -2.76 -26.73
CA THR A 509 -17.82 -1.81 -25.78
C THR A 509 -17.69 -2.34 -24.35
N PRO A 510 -17.47 -1.46 -23.35
CA PRO A 510 -17.30 -1.87 -21.95
C PRO A 510 -18.46 -2.73 -21.40
N GLU A 511 -19.70 -2.45 -21.83
CA GLU A 511 -20.89 -3.21 -21.42
C GLU A 511 -20.92 -4.68 -21.90
N LYS A 512 -20.24 -5.01 -23.01
CA LYS A 512 -20.20 -6.38 -23.55
C LYS A 512 -19.25 -7.29 -22.77
N LEU A 513 -18.35 -6.71 -21.99
CA LEU A 513 -17.23 -7.37 -21.32
C LEU A 513 -17.68 -8.02 -19.98
N GLY A 514 -18.57 -7.33 -19.26
CA GLY A 514 -19.22 -7.86 -18.05
C GLY A 514 -20.43 -8.76 -18.31
N LYS A 515 -21.07 -8.68 -19.49
CA LYS A 515 -22.26 -9.46 -19.88
C LYS A 515 -21.98 -10.70 -20.74
N ARG A 516 -20.78 -10.85 -21.33
CA ARG A 516 -20.38 -12.08 -22.05
C ARG A 516 -19.63 -13.08 -21.16
N LEU A 517 -19.04 -12.60 -20.07
CA LEU A 517 -18.25 -13.40 -19.13
C LEU A 517 -18.96 -13.63 -17.78
N LYS A 518 -20.18 -13.10 -17.63
CA LYS A 518 -21.22 -13.54 -16.70
C LYS A 518 -22.38 -14.05 -17.54
#